data_AF-A0A2N2PV58-F1
#
_entry.id   AF-A0A2N2PV58-F1
#
_cell.length_a   1.000
_cell.length_b   1.000
_cell.length_c   1.000
_cell.angle_alpha   90.00
_cell.angle_beta   90.00
_cell.angle_gamma   90.00
#
_symmetry.space_group_name_H-M   'P 1'
#
loop_
_entity.id
_entity.type
_entity.pdbx_description
1 polymer ?
#
loop_
_entity_poly.entity_id
_entity_poly.type
_entity_poly.pdbx_seq_one_letter_code
_entity_poly.pdbx_strand_id
1 'polypeptide(L)'
;MTKHYDPQKHHRRSIRLPGYDYGQSDAYFVTLCTQGRECVLDAPIVSGIITAVWHALPRWFPGIELDEFVIMPNHNHLIVWIFPGETNVAAGVDRAGVDRAGASPAPAL
;
A
#
# COMPACT_ATOMS: atom_id res chain seq x y z
N MET A 1 -3.91 -22.12 18.85
CA MET A 1 -3.05 -23.03 18.06
C MET A 1 -1.99 -22.17 17.34
N THR A 2 -0.77 -22.10 17.87
CA THR A 2 0.33 -21.31 17.29
C THR A 2 0.90 -22.05 16.07
N LYS A 3 0.73 -21.49 14.87
CA LYS A 3 1.43 -22.00 13.68
C LYS A 3 2.91 -21.67 13.85
N HIS A 4 3.72 -22.68 14.18
CA HIS A 4 5.17 -22.56 14.19
C HIS A 4 5.68 -22.36 12.76
N TYR A 5 6.56 -21.38 12.58
CA TYR A 5 7.24 -21.12 11.33
C TYR A 5 8.16 -22.31 11.00
N ASP A 6 7.85 -23.06 9.95
CA ASP A 6 8.66 -24.15 9.40
C ASP A 6 9.49 -23.61 8.22
N PRO A 7 10.82 -23.39 8.36
CA PRO A 7 11.65 -22.83 7.30
C PRO A 7 11.75 -23.73 6.06
N GLN A 8 11.51 -25.03 6.19
CA GLN A 8 11.54 -25.96 5.05
C GLN A 8 10.25 -25.90 4.22
N LYS A 9 9.13 -25.50 4.83
CA LYS A 9 7.85 -25.30 4.13
C LYS A 9 7.62 -23.84 3.73
N HIS A 10 8.12 -22.89 4.49
CA HIS A 10 8.00 -21.45 4.24
C HIS A 10 9.26 -20.92 3.56
N HIS A 11 9.52 -21.37 2.33
CA HIS A 11 10.58 -20.83 1.48
C HIS A 11 10.14 -19.48 0.89
N ARG A 12 10.18 -18.41 1.69
CA ARG A 12 9.97 -17.06 1.18
C ARG A 12 11.22 -16.60 0.41
N ARG A 13 11.15 -16.66 -0.91
CA ARG A 13 12.15 -16.01 -1.78
C ARG A 13 11.83 -14.52 -1.92
N SER A 14 12.85 -13.72 -2.20
CA SER A 14 12.64 -12.32 -2.57
C SER A 14 11.88 -12.27 -3.89
N ILE A 15 10.82 -11.47 -3.93
CA ILE A 15 10.11 -11.12 -5.17
C ILE A 15 10.67 -9.84 -5.78
N ARG A 16 11.72 -9.24 -5.21
CA ARG A 16 12.28 -8.00 -5.74
C ARG A 16 13.02 -8.25 -7.05
N LEU A 17 12.74 -7.44 -8.06
CA LEU A 17 13.46 -7.43 -9.33
C LEU A 17 14.94 -7.10 -9.07
N PRO A 18 15.88 -7.98 -9.46
CA PRO A 18 17.31 -7.74 -9.24
C PRO A 18 17.78 -6.49 -10.00
N GLY A 19 18.55 -5.65 -9.32
CA GLY A 19 19.09 -4.40 -9.90
C GLY A 19 18.12 -3.22 -9.91
N TYR A 20 16.86 -3.40 -9.47
CA TYR A 20 15.92 -2.30 -9.31
C TYR A 20 16.15 -1.56 -7.99
N ASP A 21 16.22 -0.24 -8.03
CA ASP A 21 16.33 0.59 -6.84
C ASP A 21 14.94 0.91 -6.26
N TYR A 22 14.57 0.21 -5.19
CA TYR A 22 13.31 0.44 -4.48
C TYR A 22 13.35 1.65 -3.53
N GLY A 23 14.45 2.41 -3.50
CA GLY A 23 14.57 3.66 -2.76
C GLY A 23 14.22 4.89 -3.60
N GLN A 24 13.93 4.74 -4.89
CA GLN A 24 13.45 5.82 -5.75
C GLN A 24 11.94 6.04 -5.59
N SER A 25 11.45 7.18 -6.08
CA SER A 25 10.02 7.48 -6.08
C SER A 25 9.24 6.55 -7.01
N ASP A 26 8.27 5.81 -6.47
CA ASP A 26 7.51 4.81 -7.22
C ASP A 26 6.18 4.45 -6.55
N ALA A 27 5.31 3.75 -7.28
CA ALA A 27 4.05 3.19 -6.80
C ALA A 27 4.26 1.80 -6.18
N TYR A 28 3.52 1.45 -5.13
CA TYR A 28 3.60 0.14 -4.48
C TYR A 28 2.22 -0.47 -4.34
N PHE A 29 2.05 -1.68 -4.86
CA PHE A 29 0.87 -2.51 -4.60
C PHE A 29 1.03 -3.22 -3.26
N VAL A 30 0.12 -2.94 -2.33
CA VAL A 30 0.14 -3.49 -0.98
C VAL A 30 -1.14 -4.27 -0.74
N THR A 31 -1.01 -5.43 -0.09
CA THR A 31 -2.14 -6.19 0.44
C THR A 31 -1.98 -6.31 1.95
N LEU A 32 -2.96 -5.86 2.74
CA LEU A 32 -3.00 -6.14 4.18
C LEU A 32 -4.14 -7.13 4.45
N CYS A 33 -3.79 -8.25 5.07
CA CYS A 33 -4.76 -9.28 5.44
C CYS A 33 -5.09 -9.17 6.93
N THR A 34 -6.34 -9.44 7.29
CA THR A 34 -6.71 -9.62 8.69
C THR A 34 -6.02 -10.84 9.29
N GLN A 35 -5.78 -10.79 10.59
CA GLN A 35 -5.32 -11.95 11.33
C GLN A 35 -6.29 -13.12 11.12
N GLY A 36 -5.76 -14.31 10.82
CA GLY A 36 -6.61 -15.49 10.57
C GLY A 36 -7.48 -15.42 9.31
N ARG A 37 -7.37 -14.37 8.48
CA ARG A 37 -8.25 -14.09 7.35
C ARG A 37 -9.73 -13.96 7.75
N GLU A 38 -9.98 -13.43 8.94
CA GLU A 38 -11.33 -13.13 9.42
C GLU A 38 -12.01 -12.05 8.55
N CYS A 39 -13.27 -12.30 8.18
CA CYS A 39 -14.07 -11.40 7.36
C CYS A 39 -14.72 -10.30 8.20
N VAL A 40 -13.93 -9.31 8.62
CA VAL A 40 -14.37 -8.22 9.51
C VAL A 40 -14.30 -6.84 8.88
N LEU A 41 -13.70 -6.71 7.69
CA LEU A 41 -13.43 -5.41 7.07
C LEU A 41 -14.63 -4.82 6.31
N ASP A 42 -15.58 -5.65 5.88
CA ASP A 42 -16.78 -5.26 5.14
C ASP A 42 -17.91 -4.73 6.05
N ALA A 43 -17.77 -4.87 7.37
CA ALA A 43 -18.67 -4.23 8.32
C ALA A 43 -18.70 -2.70 8.07
N PRO A 44 -19.88 -2.05 7.97
CA PRO A 44 -19.98 -0.63 7.58
C PRO A 44 -19.16 0.33 8.44
N ILE A 45 -19.08 0.07 9.74
CA ILE A 45 -18.29 0.90 10.67
C ILE A 45 -16.80 0.74 10.38
N VAL A 46 -16.33 -0.49 10.17
CA VAL A 46 -14.91 -0.79 9.93
C VAL A 46 -14.47 -0.26 8.56
N SER A 47 -15.24 -0.53 7.51
CA SER A 47 -14.96 -0.01 6.16
C SER A 47 -14.98 1.52 6.11
N GLY A 48 -15.88 2.16 6.85
CA GLY A 48 -15.90 3.63 7.01
C GLY A 48 -14.63 4.17 7.67
N ILE A 49 -14.14 3.51 8.73
CA ILE A 49 -12.88 3.88 9.40
C ILE A 49 -11.69 3.72 8.45
N ILE A 50 -11.60 2.60 7.73
CA ILE A 50 -10.51 2.33 6.77
C ILE A 50 -10.48 3.41 5.70
N THR A 51 -11.64 3.75 5.13
CA THR A 51 -11.78 4.79 4.10
C THR A 51 -11.35 6.16 4.63
N ALA A 52 -11.80 6.54 5.83
CA ALA A 52 -11.43 7.82 6.45
C ALA A 52 -9.92 7.90 6.75
N VAL A 53 -9.34 6.81 7.25
CA VAL A 53 -7.89 6.70 7.50
C VAL A 53 -7.12 6.81 6.19
N TRP A 54 -7.51 6.07 5.15
CA TRP A 54 -6.87 6.10 3.82
C TRP A 54 -6.75 7.54 3.33
N HIS A 55 -7.85 8.29 3.27
CA HIS A 55 -7.84 9.68 2.81
C HIS A 55 -7.12 10.66 3.75
N ALA A 56 -6.92 10.31 5.02
CA ALA A 56 -6.15 11.12 5.96
C ALA A 56 -4.63 10.91 5.85
N LEU A 57 -4.17 9.80 5.23
CA LEU A 57 -2.76 9.43 5.19
C LEU A 57 -1.84 10.53 4.62
N PRO A 58 -2.14 11.22 3.50
CA PRO A 58 -1.25 12.25 2.94
C PRO A 58 -1.01 13.43 3.89
N ARG A 59 -1.97 13.71 4.78
CA ARG A 59 -1.82 14.74 5.82
C ARG A 59 -0.81 14.32 6.89
N TRP A 60 -0.71 13.03 7.18
CA TRP A 60 0.23 12.50 8.19
C TRP A 60 1.60 12.19 7.60
N PHE A 61 1.64 11.84 6.31
CA PHE A 61 2.84 11.44 5.59
C PHE A 61 2.96 12.29 4.31
N PRO A 62 3.63 13.46 4.37
CA PRO A 62 3.68 14.38 3.23
C PRO A 62 4.40 13.84 1.98
N GLY A 63 5.16 12.75 2.12
CA GLY A 63 5.90 12.07 1.03
C GLY A 63 5.16 10.88 0.42
N ILE A 64 3.84 10.77 0.59
CA ILE A 64 3.03 9.76 -0.09
C ILE A 64 1.88 10.39 -0.87
N GLU A 65 1.47 9.71 -1.93
CA GLU A 65 0.22 9.98 -2.64
C GLU A 65 -0.61 8.71 -2.74
N LEU A 66 -1.93 8.88 -2.71
CA LEU A 66 -2.89 7.78 -2.76
C LEU A 66 -3.32 7.55 -4.20
N ASP A 67 -3.52 6.29 -4.52
CA ASP A 67 -4.13 5.85 -5.78
C ASP A 67 -5.29 4.89 -5.43
N GLU A 68 -5.61 3.94 -6.31
CA GLU A 68 -6.70 2.99 -6.11
C GLU A 68 -6.54 2.14 -4.84
N PHE A 69 -7.67 1.89 -4.16
CA PHE A 69 -7.76 0.93 -3.06
C PHE A 69 -9.12 0.21 -3.06
N VAL A 70 -9.14 -1.04 -2.60
CA VAL A 70 -10.37 -1.81 -2.44
C VAL A 70 -10.36 -2.58 -1.13
N ILE A 71 -11.51 -2.57 -0.44
CA ILE A 71 -11.74 -3.31 0.78
C ILE A 71 -12.46 -4.62 0.42
N MET A 72 -11.78 -5.74 0.63
CA MET A 72 -12.38 -7.08 0.59
C MET A 72 -12.68 -7.52 2.04
N PRO A 73 -13.56 -8.50 2.28
CA PRO A 73 -14.01 -8.83 3.64
C PRO A 73 -12.88 -9.12 4.64
N ASN A 74 -11.77 -9.73 4.20
CA ASN A 74 -10.65 -10.12 5.05
C ASN A 74 -9.27 -9.59 4.60
N HIS A 75 -9.22 -8.74 3.57
CA HIS A 75 -8.00 -8.08 3.13
C HIS A 75 -8.33 -6.79 2.40
N ASN A 76 -7.38 -5.88 2.33
CA ASN A 76 -7.48 -4.71 1.47
C ASN A 76 -6.30 -4.68 0.50
N HIS A 77 -6.57 -4.27 -0.73
CA HIS A 77 -5.55 -3.95 -1.71
C HIS A 77 -5.47 -2.44 -1.86
N LEU A 78 -4.26 -1.90 -1.95
CA LEU A 78 -4.03 -0.47 -2.15
C LEU A 78 -2.81 -0.22 -3.00
N ILE A 79 -2.83 0.88 -3.74
CA ILE A 79 -1.69 1.43 -4.45
C ILE A 79 -1.31 2.74 -3.76
N VAL A 80 -0.05 2.82 -3.33
CA VAL A 80 0.51 4.02 -2.68
C VAL A 80 1.78 4.43 -3.39
N TRP A 81 1.88 5.70 -3.74
CA TRP A 81 3.10 6.31 -4.25
C TRP A 81 3.94 6.81 -3.08
N ILE A 82 5.23 6.51 -3.08
CA ILE A 82 6.18 6.97 -2.07
C ILE A 82 7.23 7.83 -2.76
N PHE A 83 7.52 9.01 -2.21
CA PHE A 83 8.48 9.98 -2.74
C PHE A 83 9.58 10.28 -1.69
N PRO A 84 10.68 9.50 -1.68
CA PRO A 84 11.74 9.66 -0.69
C PRO A 84 12.47 11.00 -0.85
N GLY A 85 12.66 11.73 0.25
CA GLY A 85 13.42 12.99 0.26
C GLY A 85 12.64 14.24 -0.15
N GLU A 86 11.40 14.10 -0.63
CA GLU A 86 10.51 15.22 -0.91
C GLU A 86 9.54 15.42 0.26
N THR A 87 9.90 16.29 1.20
CA THR A 87 8.92 16.85 2.13
C THR A 87 8.12 17.91 1.38
N ASN A 88 6.81 17.70 1.24
CA ASN A 88 5.90 18.72 0.72
C ASN A 88 5.95 19.98 1.61
N VAL A 89 6.83 20.93 1.30
CA VAL A 89 6.83 22.29 1.85
C VAL A 89 5.85 23.16 1.09
N ALA A 90 4.57 22.79 1.16
CA ALA A 90 3.41 23.67 1.02
C ALA A 90 2.15 22.81 0.86
N ALA A 91 1.17 23.04 1.73
CA ALA A 91 -0.20 22.70 1.44
C ALA A 91 -0.60 23.35 0.09
N GLY A 92 -0.99 22.56 -0.90
CA GLY A 92 -1.69 23.07 -2.08
C GLY A 92 -1.02 22.93 -3.45
N VAL A 93 0.05 22.14 -3.62
CA VAL A 93 0.40 21.70 -4.98
C VAL A 93 -0.44 20.47 -5.30
N ASP A 94 -1.48 20.70 -6.09
CA ASP A 94 -2.31 19.65 -6.64
C ASP A 94 -1.48 18.77 -7.60
N ARG A 95 -0.91 17.68 -7.08
CA ARG A 95 -0.25 16.64 -7.90
C ARG A 95 -1.27 15.67 -8.52
N ALA A 96 -2.57 15.99 -8.48
CA ALA A 96 -3.61 15.21 -9.16
C ALA A 96 -3.48 15.24 -10.71
N GLY A 97 -2.52 15.97 -11.27
CA GLY A 97 -2.35 16.14 -12.71
C GLY A 97 -1.17 15.41 -13.37
N VAL A 98 -0.38 14.59 -12.65
CA VAL A 98 0.53 13.68 -13.37
C VAL A 98 -0.36 12.66 -14.07
N ASP A 99 -0.29 12.62 -15.40
CA ASP A 99 -1.01 11.62 -16.19
C ASP A 99 -0.44 10.23 -15.82
N ARG A 100 -1.12 9.54 -14.89
CA ARG A 100 -0.74 8.22 -14.37
C ARG A 100 -1.35 7.10 -15.20
N ALA A 101 -2.03 7.40 -16.30
CA ALA A 101 -2.59 6.40 -17.21
C ALA A 101 -1.45 5.56 -17.81
N GLY A 102 -1.20 4.37 -17.23
CA GLY A 102 -0.13 3.45 -17.63
C GLY A 102 1.04 3.33 -16.65
N ALA A 103 1.02 4.04 -15.52
CA ALA A 103 1.99 3.81 -14.44
C ALA A 103 1.72 2.44 -13.80
N SER A 104 2.71 1.56 -13.83
CA SER A 104 2.65 0.26 -13.17
C SER A 104 3.31 0.34 -11.79
N PRO A 105 2.81 -0.39 -10.78
CA PRO A 105 3.51 -0.51 -9.50
C PRO A 105 4.95 -0.99 -9.68
N ALA A 106 5.80 -0.63 -8.71
CA ALA A 106 7.18 -1.05 -8.60
C ALA A 106 7.28 -2.56 -8.89
N PRO A 107 8.17 -2.95 -9.83
CA PRO A 107 8.19 -4.30 -10.36
C PRO A 107 8.46 -5.32 -9.26
N ALA A 108 7.86 -6.50 -9.40
CA ALA A 108 8.16 -7.68 -8.62
C ALA A 108 8.23 -8.90 -9.56
N LEU A 109 9.06 -9.89 -9.22
CA LEU A 109 9.26 -11.16 -9.93
C LEU A 109 8.06 -12.11 -9.80
#